data_AF-A0A349UMA3-F1
#
_entry.id   AF-A0A349UMA3-F1
#
_cell.length_a   1.000
_cell.length_b   1.000
_cell.length_c   1.000
_cell.angle_alpha   90.00
_cell.angle_beta   90.00
_cell.angle_gamma   90.00
#
_symmetry.space_group_name_H-M   'P 1'
#
loop_
_entity.id
_entity.type
_entity.pdbx_description
1 polymer ?
#
loop_
_entity_poly.entity_id
_entity_poly.type
_entity_poly.pdbx_seq_one_letter_code
_entity_poly.pdbx_strand_id
1 'polypeptide(L)'
;MKFDASPAAPTILSGRISMNDNDNGNVDESKVDLPAIEKAVKQILEAVGENTQREGLRDTPARVARMYAELFAGLHEDPARYLDVDFTEKYDEMVVLRDIPFYSMCEHHL
;
A
#
# COMPACT_ATOMS: atom_id res chain seq x y z
N MET A 1 -38.15 -15.51 35.02
CA MET A 1 -37.57 -14.16 35.21
C MET A 1 -37.72 -13.40 33.91
N LYS A 2 -38.34 -12.22 33.95
CA LYS A 2 -38.53 -11.35 32.78
C LYS A 2 -37.23 -10.58 32.54
N PHE A 3 -36.81 -10.44 31.28
CA PHE A 3 -35.75 -9.54 30.86
C PHE A 3 -36.39 -8.26 30.32
N ASP A 4 -36.26 -7.19 31.07
CA ASP A 4 -36.61 -5.82 30.72
C ASP A 4 -35.37 -5.11 30.16
N ALA A 5 -35.18 -5.22 28.85
CA ALA A 5 -34.19 -4.44 28.11
C ALA A 5 -34.82 -3.11 27.64
N SER A 6 -34.41 -2.01 28.27
CA SER A 6 -34.64 -0.65 27.75
C SER A 6 -33.48 -0.28 26.82
N PRO A 7 -33.71 0.23 25.59
CA PRO A 7 -32.62 0.61 24.70
C PRO A 7 -32.15 2.02 25.04
N ALA A 8 -30.99 2.15 25.70
CA ALA A 8 -30.28 3.42 25.72
C ALA A 8 -29.44 3.51 24.43
N ALA A 9 -29.76 4.48 23.57
CA ALA A 9 -28.95 4.79 22.39
C ALA A 9 -27.53 5.19 22.83
N PRO A 10 -26.46 4.74 22.15
CA PRO A 10 -25.11 5.11 22.53
C PRO A 10 -24.90 6.60 22.22
N THR A 11 -24.62 7.36 23.28
CA THR A 11 -24.16 8.75 23.19
C THR A 11 -22.87 8.78 22.39
N ILE A 12 -22.87 9.45 21.24
CA ILE A 12 -21.63 9.78 20.52
C ILE A 12 -20.81 10.68 21.43
N LEU A 13 -19.83 10.10 22.13
CA LEU A 13 -18.82 10.87 22.82
C LEU A 13 -18.07 11.64 21.73
N SER A 14 -18.30 12.95 21.70
CA SER A 14 -17.52 13.93 20.93
C SER A 14 -16.08 13.95 21.46
N GLY A 15 -15.36 12.84 21.29
CA GLY A 15 -13.92 12.79 21.42
C GLY A 15 -13.36 13.52 20.22
N ARG A 16 -12.79 14.71 20.45
CA ARG A 16 -11.96 15.39 19.47
C ARG A 16 -10.87 14.41 19.05
N ILE A 17 -10.96 13.91 17.82
CA ILE A 17 -9.79 13.42 17.12
C ILE A 17 -8.89 14.64 17.00
N SER A 18 -7.85 14.72 17.83
CA SER A 18 -6.73 15.61 17.57
C SER A 18 -6.06 15.10 16.31
N MET A 19 -6.56 15.55 15.15
CA MET A 19 -5.83 15.49 13.90
C MET A 19 -4.59 16.33 14.11
N ASN A 20 -3.45 15.67 14.31
CA ASN A 20 -2.17 16.33 14.28
C ASN A 20 -1.85 16.50 12.79
N ASP A 21 -2.32 17.60 12.19
CA ASP A 21 -2.16 17.96 10.76
C ASP A 21 -0.69 18.29 10.38
N ASN A 22 0.28 17.71 11.07
CA ASN A 22 1.70 17.85 10.78
C ASN A 22 2.24 16.62 10.05
N ASP A 23 1.49 16.11 9.08
CA ASP A 23 2.09 15.36 7.98
C ASP A 23 2.74 16.35 7.00
N ASN A 24 3.82 16.99 7.46
CA ASN A 24 4.84 17.51 6.56
C ASN A 24 5.79 16.36 6.16
N GLY A 25 5.24 15.16 5.95
CA GLY A 25 5.88 14.11 5.21
C GLY A 25 6.08 14.63 3.80
N ASN A 26 7.27 15.21 3.57
CA ASN A 26 7.86 15.22 2.25
C ASN A 26 7.64 13.80 1.70
N VAL A 27 6.75 13.65 0.72
CA VAL A 27 6.55 12.42 -0.06
C VAL A 27 7.83 12.22 -0.84
N ASP A 28 8.84 11.78 -0.12
CA ASP A 28 10.22 11.69 -0.54
C ASP A 28 10.28 10.71 -1.70
N GLU A 29 10.90 11.17 -2.78
CA GLU A 29 11.03 10.53 -4.08
C GLU A 29 11.17 9.01 -3.90
N SER A 30 10.31 8.23 -4.58
CA SER A 30 10.49 6.78 -4.61
C SER A 30 11.97 6.51 -4.91
N LYS A 31 12.71 5.89 -3.99
CA LYS A 31 14.15 5.59 -4.17
C LYS A 31 14.43 4.73 -5.42
N VAL A 32 13.37 4.26 -6.05
CA VAL A 32 13.32 3.58 -7.34
C VAL A 32 13.69 4.55 -8.47
N ASP A 33 14.78 4.26 -9.17
CA ASP A 33 15.26 5.01 -10.34
C ASP A 33 14.34 4.77 -11.56
N LEU A 34 13.31 5.62 -11.71
CA LEU A 34 12.34 5.50 -12.81
C LEU A 34 13.01 5.61 -14.20
N PRO A 35 13.86 6.62 -14.49
CA PRO A 35 14.52 6.71 -15.79
C PRO A 35 15.35 5.46 -16.16
N ALA A 36 16.03 4.85 -15.19
CA ALA A 36 16.77 3.61 -15.43
C ALA A 36 15.84 2.44 -15.78
N ILE A 37 14.71 2.28 -15.08
CA ILE A 37 13.74 1.22 -15.37
C ILE A 37 13.08 1.44 -16.73
N GLU A 38 12.68 2.67 -17.07
CA GLU A 38 12.12 2.98 -18.40
C GLU A 38 13.09 2.56 -19.51
N LYS A 39 14.37 2.90 -19.36
CA LYS A 39 15.40 2.48 -20.32
C LYS A 39 15.52 0.97 -20.40
N ALA A 40 15.56 0.27 -19.27
CA ALA A 40 15.68 -1.19 -19.22
C ALA A 40 14.48 -1.89 -19.86
N VAL A 41 13.26 -1.45 -19.56
CA VAL A 41 12.02 -2.01 -20.13
C VAL A 41 11.98 -1.79 -21.63
N LYS A 42 12.37 -0.60 -22.11
CA LYS A 42 12.48 -0.35 -23.55
C LYS A 42 13.48 -1.33 -24.20
N GLN A 43 14.63 -1.55 -23.59
CA GLN A 43 15.63 -2.50 -24.08
C GLN A 43 15.12 -3.94 -24.10
N ILE A 44 14.37 -4.36 -23.07
CA ILE A 44 13.73 -5.69 -23.04
C ILE A 44 12.76 -5.85 -24.21
N LEU A 45 11.87 -4.87 -24.43
CA LEU A 45 10.91 -4.90 -25.54
C LEU A 45 11.62 -4.99 -26.90
N GLU A 46 12.68 -4.21 -27.11
CA GLU A 46 13.46 -4.27 -28.34
C GLU A 46 14.19 -5.62 -28.50
N ALA A 47 14.74 -6.16 -27.41
CA ALA A 47 15.46 -7.44 -27.41
C ALA A 47 14.55 -8.64 -27.70
N VAL A 48 13.27 -8.60 -27.31
CA VAL A 48 12.29 -9.65 -27.65
C VAL A 48 11.67 -9.48 -29.05
N GLY A 49 12.07 -8.45 -29.79
CA GLY A 49 11.62 -8.19 -31.17
C GLY A 49 10.35 -7.34 -31.27
N GLU A 50 9.91 -6.68 -30.20
CA GLU A 50 8.76 -5.77 -30.25
C GLU A 50 9.13 -4.40 -30.86
N ASN A 51 8.15 -3.76 -31.51
CA ASN A 51 8.30 -2.40 -32.01
C ASN A 51 7.88 -1.37 -30.95
N THR A 52 8.84 -0.75 -30.27
CA THR A 52 8.58 0.25 -29.21
C THR A 52 7.90 1.53 -29.69
N GLN A 53 7.87 1.79 -31.00
CA GLN A 53 7.23 2.97 -31.58
C GLN A 53 5.73 2.78 -31.90
N ARG A 54 5.19 1.56 -31.75
CA ARG A 54 3.75 1.32 -31.94
C ARG A 54 2.95 1.99 -30.82
N GLU A 55 1.76 2.50 -31.16
CA GLU A 55 0.89 3.27 -30.27
C GLU A 55 0.77 2.66 -28.85
N GLY A 56 0.49 1.37 -28.75
CA GLY A 56 0.33 0.69 -27.44
C GLY A 56 1.61 0.57 -26.60
N LEU A 57 2.80 0.64 -27.20
CA LEU A 57 4.07 0.44 -26.49
C LEU A 57 4.85 1.71 -26.17
N ARG A 58 4.57 2.82 -26.86
CA ARG A 58 5.35 4.07 -26.69
C ARG A 58 5.48 4.50 -25.22
N ASP A 59 4.38 4.39 -24.46
CA ASP A 59 4.36 4.75 -23.04
C ASP A 59 4.48 3.54 -22.10
N THR A 60 4.65 2.32 -22.63
CA THR A 60 4.78 1.11 -21.80
C THR A 60 5.96 1.19 -20.85
N PRO A 61 7.18 1.61 -21.26
CA PRO A 61 8.30 1.72 -20.33
C PRO A 61 8.00 2.60 -19.12
N ALA A 62 7.40 3.77 -19.34
CA ALA A 62 7.01 4.70 -18.28
C ALA A 62 5.92 4.11 -17.35
N ARG A 63 4.95 3.38 -17.91
CA ARG A 63 3.94 2.68 -17.11
C ARG A 63 4.55 1.59 -16.23
N VAL A 64 5.47 0.80 -16.77
CA VAL A 64 6.14 -0.28 -16.02
C VAL A 64 7.05 0.30 -14.93
N ALA A 65 7.75 1.40 -15.19
CA ALA A 65 8.56 2.07 -14.17
C ALA A 65 7.71 2.53 -12.97
N ARG A 66 6.56 3.17 -13.22
CA ARG A 66 5.62 3.55 -12.15
C ARG A 66 5.04 2.34 -11.41
N MET A 67 4.72 1.27 -12.14
CA MET A 67 4.25 0.01 -11.54
C MET A 67 5.32 -0.58 -10.61
N TYR A 68 6.59 -0.61 -10.99
CA TYR A 68 7.66 -1.10 -10.12
C TYR A 68 7.85 -0.22 -8.89
N ALA A 69 7.73 1.10 -9.03
CA ALA A 69 7.77 1.99 -7.88
C ALA A 69 6.65 1.70 -6.86
N GLU A 70 5.45 1.35 -7.32
CA GLU A 70 4.33 0.95 -6.46
C GLU A 70 4.56 -0.42 -5.83
N LEU A 71 4.86 -1.45 -6.63
CA LEU A 71 5.00 -2.83 -6.16
C LEU A 71 6.16 -3.01 -5.16
N PHE A 72 7.20 -2.18 -5.27
CA PHE A 72 8.37 -2.22 -4.40
C PHE A 72 8.42 -1.08 -3.37
N ALA A 73 7.36 -0.28 -3.23
CA ALA A 73 7.31 0.83 -2.27
C ALA A 73 7.64 0.38 -0.84
N GLY A 74 7.13 -0.79 -0.44
CA GLY A 74 7.36 -1.38 0.89
C GLY A 74 8.82 -1.70 1.23
N LEU A 75 9.75 -1.75 0.25
CA LEU A 75 11.19 -1.92 0.52
C LEU A 75 11.83 -0.69 1.18
N HIS A 76 11.15 0.45 1.15
CA HIS A 76 11.67 1.73 1.64
C HIS A 76 10.82 2.34 2.76
N GLU A 77 9.77 1.64 3.18
CA GLU A 77 8.86 2.06 4.24
C GLU A 77 9.27 1.47 5.59
N ASP A 78 8.99 2.21 6.66
CA ASP A 78 9.14 1.73 8.03
C ASP A 78 7.79 1.13 8.49
N PRO A 79 7.70 -0.18 8.77
CA PRO A 79 6.44 -0.83 9.14
C PRO A 79 5.87 -0.30 10.46
N ALA A 80 6.70 0.28 11.34
CA ALA A 80 6.24 0.80 12.63
C ALA A 80 5.16 1.89 12.48
N ARG A 81 5.21 2.64 11.36
CA ARG A 81 4.25 3.72 11.05
C ARG A 81 2.81 3.22 10.90
N TYR A 82 2.60 1.93 10.64
CA TYR A 82 1.26 1.35 10.48
C TYR A 82 0.71 0.75 11.78
N LEU A 83 1.49 0.79 12.87
CA LEU A 83 1.14 0.18 14.17
C LEU A 83 0.75 1.22 15.24
N ASP A 84 0.47 2.46 14.83
CA ASP A 84 0.26 3.59 15.75
C ASP A 84 -1.03 3.52 16.59
N VAL A 85 -1.99 2.67 16.22
CA VAL A 85 -3.30 2.59 16.88
C VAL A 85 -3.42 1.27 17.65
N ASP A 86 -3.53 1.37 18.97
CA ASP A 86 -3.77 0.25 19.88
C ASP A 86 -4.94 0.51 20.84
N PHE A 87 -5.47 -0.57 21.42
CA PHE A 87 -6.56 -0.52 22.39
C PHE A 87 -6.25 -1.46 23.56
N THR A 88 -6.49 -0.99 24.78
CA THR A 88 -6.37 -1.84 25.96
C THR A 88 -7.69 -2.54 26.23
N GLU A 89 -7.74 -3.84 25.95
CA GLU A 89 -8.91 -4.69 26.24
C GLU A 89 -8.51 -5.87 27.15
N LYS A 90 -9.39 -6.23 28.09
CA LYS A 90 -9.23 -7.48 28.86
C LYS A 90 -9.88 -8.63 28.08
N TYR A 91 -9.14 -9.17 27.12
CA TYR A 91 -9.53 -10.33 26.31
C TYR A 91 -8.40 -11.35 26.31
N ASP A 92 -8.69 -12.60 26.66
CA ASP A 92 -7.70 -13.68 26.83
C ASP A 92 -7.93 -14.90 25.91
N GLU A 93 -8.78 -14.73 24.89
CA GLU A 93 -9.01 -15.74 23.87
C GLU A 93 -8.34 -15.39 22.52
N MET A 94 -8.29 -16.34 21.59
CA MET A 94 -7.65 -16.17 20.28
C MET A 94 -8.46 -15.27 19.35
N VAL A 95 -7.82 -14.24 18.80
CA VAL A 95 -8.35 -13.43 17.70
C VAL A 95 -7.74 -13.91 16.39
N VAL A 96 -8.57 -14.13 15.36
CA VAL A 96 -8.10 -14.55 14.03
C VAL A 96 -8.67 -13.63 12.96
N LEU A 97 -7.78 -13.01 12.20
CA LEU A 97 -8.10 -12.33 10.94
C LEU A 97 -7.67 -13.24 9.78
N ARG A 98 -8.59 -13.55 8.87
CA ARG A 98 -8.36 -14.42 7.71
C ARG A 98 -8.78 -13.72 6.43
N ASP A 99 -8.41 -14.32 5.31
CA ASP A 99 -8.82 -13.91 3.97
C ASP A 99 -8.38 -12.48 3.60
N ILE A 100 -7.23 -12.04 4.10
CA ILE A 100 -6.58 -10.79 3.69
C ILE A 100 -5.98 -11.00 2.29
N PRO A 101 -6.45 -10.28 1.25
CA PRO A 101 -5.83 -10.36 -0.06
C PRO A 101 -4.41 -9.82 0.00
N PHE A 102 -3.45 -10.58 -0.54
CA PHE A 102 -2.04 -10.20 -0.59
C PHE A 102 -1.47 -10.50 -1.98
N TYR A 103 -0.74 -9.53 -2.52
CA TYR A 103 -0.07 -9.63 -3.80
C TYR A 103 1.41 -9.34 -3.59
N SER A 104 2.27 -10.13 -4.24
CA SER A 104 3.72 -9.98 -4.15
C SER A 104 4.35 -10.38 -5.47
N MET A 105 5.67 -10.25 -5.54
CA MET A 105 6.47 -10.56 -6.71
C MET A 105 7.55 -11.57 -6.33
N CYS A 106 7.67 -12.64 -7.11
CA CYS A 106 8.72 -13.63 -6.89
C CYS A 106 10.06 -13.07 -7.37
N GLU A 107 11.03 -12.94 -6.47
CA GLU A 107 12.36 -12.41 -6.75
C GLU A 107 13.16 -13.19 -7.81
N HIS A 108 12.77 -14.43 -8.10
CA HIS A 108 13.47 -15.30 -9.06
C HIS A 108 13.06 -15.09 -10.53
N HIS A 109 11.94 -14.43 -10.81
CA HIS A 109 11.31 -14.41 -12.15
C HIS A 109 10.79 -13.02 -12.58
N LEU A 110 11.49 -11.97 -12.16
CA LEU A 110 11.16 -10.57 -12.46
C LEU A 110 11.14 -10.26 -13.97
#